data_AF-A0A7K3SB42-F1
#
_entry.id   AF-A0A7K3SB42-F1
#
_cell.length_a   1.000
_cell.length_b   1.000
_cell.length_c   1.000
_cell.angle_alpha   90.00
_cell.angle_beta   90.00
_cell.angle_gamma   90.00
#
_symmetry.space_group_name_H-M   'P 1'
#
loop_
_entity.id
_entity.type
_entity.pdbx_description
1 polymer ?
#
loop_
_entity_poly.entity_id
_entity_poly.type
_entity_poly.pdbx_seq_one_letter_code
_entity_poly.pdbx_strand_id
1 'polypeptide(L)'
;MTGMILYLHFGDPQPDPAYRRLLDMVGEFTPVAQALPPDAALADVSGSTRYFDRDAAGLAALIRMRAAALHGLDVTVGIGPNPLLARL
;
A
#
# COMPACT_ATOMS: atom_id res chain seq x y z
N MET A 1 6.01 -15.76 12.80
CA MET A 1 5.17 -15.16 11.74
C MET A 1 6.07 -14.19 10.99
N THR A 2 6.40 -14.47 9.73
CA THR A 2 7.22 -13.56 8.93
C THR A 2 6.34 -12.36 8.56
N GLY A 3 6.77 -11.15 8.90
CA GLY A 3 6.04 -9.93 8.52
C GLY A 3 5.92 -9.83 7.00
N MET A 4 4.85 -9.22 6.50
CA MET A 4 4.64 -8.92 5.07
C MET A 4 4.36 -7.43 4.91
N ILE A 5 5.32 -6.75 4.31
CA ILE A 5 5.30 -5.32 4.06
C ILE A 5 5.03 -5.08 2.58
N LEU A 6 4.10 -4.18 2.29
CA LEU A 6 3.89 -3.61 0.97
C LEU A 6 4.61 -2.26 0.90
N TYR A 7 5.37 -2.05 -0.17
CA TYR A 7 5.77 -0.72 -0.60
C TYR A 7 4.85 -0.30 -1.74
N LEU A 8 4.17 0.82 -1.57
CA LEU A 8 3.18 1.35 -2.51
C LEU A 8 3.76 2.62 -3.13
N HIS A 9 4.01 2.61 -4.44
CA HIS A 9 4.45 3.79 -5.18
C HIS A 9 3.32 4.31 -6.06
N PHE A 10 2.92 5.55 -5.82
CA PHE A 10 1.75 6.18 -6.43
C PHE A 10 2.04 6.86 -7.78
N GLY A 11 3.25 6.70 -8.33
CA GLY A 11 3.67 7.34 -9.57
C GLY A 11 4.19 8.75 -9.33
N ASP A 12 3.76 9.71 -10.17
CA ASP A 12 4.17 11.10 -10.01
C ASP A 12 3.69 11.70 -8.67
N PRO A 13 4.48 12.62 -8.06
CA PRO A 13 4.09 13.34 -6.86
C PRO A 13 2.69 13.93 -6.95
N GLN A 14 1.84 13.54 -6.01
CA GLN A 14 0.47 14.05 -5.92
C GLN A 14 0.45 15.31 -5.02
N PRO A 15 -0.44 16.27 -5.28
CA PRO A 15 -0.66 17.37 -4.33
C PRO A 15 -1.00 16.84 -2.94
N ASP A 16 -0.54 17.51 -1.88
CA ASP A 16 -0.73 17.09 -0.48
C ASP A 16 -2.14 16.56 -0.13
N PRO A 17 -3.26 17.21 -0.55
CA PRO A 17 -4.60 16.69 -0.25
C PRO A 17 -4.90 15.36 -0.95
N ALA A 18 -4.40 15.16 -2.17
CA ALA A 18 -4.55 13.91 -2.89
C ALA A 18 -3.67 12.80 -2.29
N TYR A 19 -2.42 13.12 -1.96
CA TYR A 19 -1.51 12.19 -1.27
C TYR A 19 -2.10 11.70 0.07
N ARG A 20 -2.68 12.60 0.87
CA ARG A 20 -3.36 12.21 2.12
C ARG A 20 -4.54 11.25 1.89
N ARG A 21 -5.36 11.48 0.86
CA ARG A 21 -6.45 10.56 0.52
C ARG A 21 -5.94 9.17 0.10
N LEU A 22 -4.79 9.10 -0.57
CA LEU A 22 -4.17 7.82 -0.90
C LEU A 22 -3.69 7.10 0.37
N LEU A 23 -3.11 7.82 1.33
CA LEU A 23 -2.73 7.26 2.63
C LEU A 23 -3.96 6.78 3.42
N ASP A 24 -5.05 7.56 3.42
CA ASP A 24 -6.30 7.17 4.08
C ASP A 24 -6.86 5.87 3.46
N MET A 25 -6.84 5.75 2.13
CA MET A 25 -7.23 4.53 1.42
C MET A 25 -6.36 3.32 1.82
N VAL A 26 -5.05 3.49 1.92
CA VAL A 26 -4.14 2.42 2.38
C VAL A 26 -4.49 2.01 3.82
N GLY A 27 -4.84 2.99 4.66
CA GLY A 27 -5.31 2.79 6.03
C GLY A 27 -6.56 1.91 6.15
N GLU A 28 -7.40 1.84 5.12
CA GLU A 28 -8.56 0.94 5.08
C GLU A 28 -8.14 -0.55 5.04
N PHE A 29 -6.92 -0.85 4.57
CA PHE A 29 -6.42 -2.22 4.47
C PHE A 29 -5.54 -2.61 5.65
N THR A 30 -4.84 -1.66 6.27
CA THR A 30 -4.07 -1.92 7.48
C THR A 30 -3.91 -0.65 8.33
N PRO A 31 -4.02 -0.76 9.67
CA PRO A 31 -3.71 0.36 10.56
C PRO A 31 -2.20 0.64 10.65
N VAL A 32 -1.34 -0.26 10.16
CA VAL A 32 0.13 -0.15 10.25
C VAL A 32 0.67 0.37 8.91
N ALA A 33 0.43 1.65 8.65
CA ALA A 33 0.89 2.34 7.45
C ALA A 33 1.82 3.51 7.80
N GLN A 34 2.91 3.66 7.04
CA GLN A 34 3.87 4.75 7.13
C GLN A 34 3.90 5.52 5.82
N ALA A 35 3.68 6.83 5.90
CA ALA A 35 3.84 7.75 4.79
C ALA A 35 5.31 7.89 4.37
N LEU A 36 5.58 7.89 3.08
CA LEU A 36 6.89 8.18 2.47
C LEU A 36 6.70 9.26 1.38
N PRO A 37 6.61 10.54 1.78
CA PRO A 37 6.41 11.61 0.81
C PRO A 37 7.58 11.69 -0.19
N PRO A 38 7.31 12.12 -1.43
CA PRO A 38 6.05 12.72 -1.87
C PRO A 38 5.02 11.74 -2.46
N ASP A 39 5.38 10.48 -2.69
CA ASP A 39 4.70 9.62 -3.66
C ASP A 39 4.59 8.15 -3.23
N ALA A 40 4.89 7.81 -1.98
CA ALA A 40 4.90 6.42 -1.56
C ALA A 40 4.39 6.17 -0.13
N ALA A 41 4.15 4.91 0.19
CA ALA A 41 3.86 4.44 1.53
C ALA A 41 4.44 3.05 1.77
N LEU A 42 4.67 2.72 3.05
CA LEU A 42 4.88 1.35 3.51
C LEU A 42 3.65 0.91 4.30
N ALA A 43 3.24 -0.34 4.15
CA ALA A 43 2.08 -0.89 4.84
C ALA A 43 2.38 -2.31 5.31
N ASP A 44 2.35 -2.57 6.62
CA ASP A 44 2.41 -3.93 7.15
C ASP A 44 1.02 -4.56 7.10
N VAL A 45 0.86 -5.56 6.25
CA VAL A 45 -0.43 -6.24 6.04
C VAL A 45 -0.51 -7.59 6.75
N SER A 46 0.50 -7.94 7.55
CA SER A 46 0.56 -9.24 8.24
C SER A 46 -0.70 -9.53 9.05
N GLY A 47 -1.17 -8.53 9.80
CA GLY A 47 -2.38 -8.62 10.61
C GLY A 47 -3.69 -8.58 9.82
N SER A 48 -3.65 -8.10 8.57
CA SER A 48 -4.83 -7.88 7.73
C SER A 48 -5.20 -9.10 6.89
N THR A 49 -4.22 -9.95 6.55
CA THR A 49 -4.43 -11.12 5.68
C THR A 49 -5.62 -11.99 6.08
N ARG A 50 -5.77 -12.27 7.38
CA ARG A 50 -6.88 -13.04 7.93
C ARG A 50 -8.23 -12.33 7.80
N TYR A 51 -8.27 -11.01 7.97
CA TYR A 51 -9.52 -10.25 7.89
C TYR A 51 -10.07 -10.22 6.45
N PHE A 52 -9.17 -10.03 5.48
CA PHE A 52 -9.53 -9.98 4.07
C PHE A 52 -9.61 -11.35 3.40
N ASP A 53 -9.19 -12.42 4.07
CA ASP A 53 -9.05 -13.77 3.50
C ASP A 53 -8.20 -13.77 2.21
N ARG A 54 -7.08 -13.05 2.27
CA ARG A 54 -6.13 -12.87 1.15
C ARG A 54 -4.71 -12.82 1.67
N ASP A 55 -3.77 -13.28 0.86
CA ASP A 55 -2.34 -13.07 1.11
C ASP A 55 -1.92 -11.62 0.76
N ALA A 56 -0.65 -11.30 0.99
CA ALA A 56 -0.11 -9.96 0.72
C ALA A 56 -0.23 -9.56 -0.77
N ALA A 57 -0.09 -10.52 -1.68
CA ALA A 57 -0.25 -10.29 -3.12
C ALA A 57 -1.71 -9.97 -3.49
N GLY A 58 -2.66 -10.69 -2.89
CA GLY A 58 -4.09 -10.41 -3.05
C GLY A 58 -4.48 -9.03 -2.49
N LEU A 59 -3.93 -8.64 -1.34
CA LEU A 59 -4.12 -7.30 -0.78
C LEU A 59 -3.52 -6.22 -1.68
N ALA A 60 -2.30 -6.42 -2.19
CA ALA A 60 -1.68 -5.52 -3.16
C ALA A 60 -2.56 -5.35 -4.41
N ALA A 61 -3.12 -6.44 -4.95
CA ALA A 61 -4.02 -6.38 -6.10
C ALA A 61 -5.30 -5.58 -5.81
N LEU A 62 -5.89 -5.73 -4.61
CA LEU A 62 -7.07 -4.95 -4.19
C LEU A 62 -6.74 -3.46 -4.07
N ILE A 63 -5.60 -3.12 -3.48
CA ILE A 63 -5.16 -1.72 -3.35
C ILE A 63 -4.94 -1.10 -4.73
N ARG A 64 -4.25 -1.80 -5.65
CA ARG A 64 -4.05 -1.34 -7.03
C ARG A 64 -5.37 -1.12 -7.77
N MET A 65 -6.28 -2.08 -7.69
CA MET A 65 -7.60 -1.97 -8.30
C MET A 65 -8.36 -0.77 -7.75
N ARG A 66 -8.33 -0.56 -6.42
CA ARG A 66 -9.02 0.56 -5.78
C ARG A 66 -8.39 1.91 -6.12
N ALA A 67 -7.07 2.00 -6.17
CA ALA A 67 -6.37 3.21 -6.60
C ALA A 67 -6.68 3.56 -8.07
N ALA A 68 -6.71 2.57 -8.95
CA ALA A 68 -7.11 2.76 -10.34
C ALA A 68 -8.57 3.24 -10.44
N ALA A 69 -9.49 2.61 -9.70
CA ALA A 69 -10.91 2.93 -9.76
C ALA A 69 -11.27 4.29 -9.14
N LEU A 70 -10.66 4.65 -8.01
CA LEU A 70 -11.03 5.86 -7.26
C LEU A 70 -10.16 7.08 -7.59
N HIS A 71 -8.92 6.86 -8.05
CA HIS A 71 -7.95 7.92 -8.27
C HIS A 71 -7.36 7.93 -9.68
N GLY A 72 -7.65 6.93 -10.52
CA GLY A 72 -7.07 6.83 -11.86
C GLY A 72 -5.57 6.57 -11.86
N LEU A 73 -5.01 6.05 -10.76
CA LEU A 73 -3.58 5.79 -10.60
C LEU A 73 -3.24 4.32 -10.79
N ASP A 74 -2.20 4.03 -11.57
CA ASP A 74 -1.59 2.70 -11.64
C ASP A 74 -0.46 2.61 -10.60
N VAL A 75 -0.82 2.12 -9.41
CA VAL A 75 0.10 2.00 -8.28
C VAL A 75 1.01 0.80 -8.49
N THR A 76 2.32 1.01 -8.35
CA THR A 76 3.30 -0.09 -8.33
C THR A 76 3.48 -0.58 -6.90
N VAL A 77 3.49 -1.91 -6.70
CA VAL A 77 3.59 -2.51 -5.36
C VAL A 77 4.73 -3.49 -5.28
N GLY A 78 5.69 -3.22 -4.39
CA GLY A 78 6.70 -4.18 -3.98
C GLY A 78 6.28 -4.90 -2.69
N ILE A 79 6.65 -6.16 -2.56
CA ILE A 79 6.24 -7.03 -1.44
C ILE A 79 7.50 -7.66 -0.86
N GLY A 80 7.70 -7.54 0.46
CA GLY A 80 8.86 -8.11 1.10
C GLY A 80 8.65 -8.39 2.59
N PRO A 81 9.52 -9.22 3.20
CA PRO A 81 9.40 -9.54 4.62
C PRO A 81 9.86 -8.40 5.54
N ASN A 82 10.36 -7.30 4.97
CA ASN A 82 10.75 -6.08 5.65
C ASN A 82 10.70 -4.89 4.67
N PRO A 83 10.76 -3.63 5.17
CA PRO A 83 10.69 -2.44 4.33
C PRO A 83 11.79 -2.31 3.27
N LEU A 84 13.00 -2.84 3.54
CA LEU A 84 14.11 -2.75 2.61
C LEU A 84 13.87 -3.64 1.38
N LEU A 85 13.46 -4.89 1.59
CA LEU A 85 13.17 -5.83 0.50
C LEU A 85 11.89 -5.49 -0.24
N ALA A 86 10.89 -4.90 0.43
CA ALA A 86 9.67 -4.47 -0.23
C ALA A 86 9.91 -3.34 -1.24
N ARG A 87 11.02 -2.60 -1.14
CA ARG A 87 11.35 -1.45 -2.00
C ARG A 87 12.26 -1.78 -3.19
N LEU A 88 12.76 -3.02 -3.26
CA LEU A 88 13.59 -3.49 -4.39
C LEU A 88 12.71 -3.83 -5.58
#